data_AF-A0A9D5PDD8-F1
#
_entry.id   AF-A0A9D5PDD8-F1
#
_cell.length_a   1.000
_cell.length_b   1.000
_cell.length_c   1.000
_cell.angle_alpha   90.00
_cell.angle_beta   90.00
_cell.angle_gamma   90.00
#
_symmetry.space_group_name_H-M   'P 1'
#
loop_
_entity.id
_entity.type
_entity.pdbx_description
1 polymer ?
#
loop_
_entity_poly.entity_id
_entity_poly.type
_entity_poly.pdbx_seq_one_letter_code
_entity_poly.pdbx_strand_id
1 'polypeptide(L)'
;MKTTILSSVLASAVLCPMMLCSCGQPSVQKNESQTAAPSAETEAKVPESRIPAVDLGLSVKWAPCNVGAEKPEDFGNFYAWGETKGMGEEDESNLRNYVATDSCYVKNLYDWATYKFCNGSKSSLTKYCLDAADGTVDGKNALDLDDDAARVNMGGRWRIPTSSELGELREKCTWTWTETNGVKGYNVVGPNGNSIFLPAAGCRSNQSRGLVADKGPKNVGGGDYWSSNIGNEKASSFAWRLIFGEKVVSFSYESRCEGATIRAVCE
;
A
#
# COMPACT_ATOMS: atom_id res chain seq x y z
N MET A 1 60.47 -59.80 -8.51
CA MET A 1 59.01 -59.90 -8.64
C MET A 1 58.48 -58.49 -8.92
N LYS A 2 57.91 -58.31 -10.13
CA LYS A 2 57.06 -57.20 -10.66
C LYS A 2 57.54 -55.77 -10.34
N THR A 3 58.30 -55.04 -11.17
CA THR A 3 58.03 -54.49 -12.55
C THR A 3 56.81 -53.54 -12.54
N THR A 4 56.94 -52.21 -12.73
CA THR A 4 56.93 -51.41 -14.00
C THR A 4 57.01 -49.91 -13.57
N ILE A 5 57.91 -48.99 -13.97
CA ILE A 5 58.40 -48.42 -15.26
C ILE A 5 57.53 -47.27 -15.87
N LEU A 6 58.17 -46.08 -15.99
CA LEU A 6 58.00 -44.92 -16.91
C LEU A 6 56.67 -44.12 -16.92
N SER A 7 56.61 -42.80 -17.16
CA SER A 7 57.49 -41.94 -17.98
C SER A 7 57.45 -40.46 -17.57
N SER A 8 58.55 -39.77 -17.91
CA SER A 8 58.83 -38.32 -18.01
C SER A 8 57.79 -37.52 -18.81
N VAL A 9 57.74 -36.17 -18.72
CA VAL A 9 58.40 -35.24 -19.67
C VAL A 9 58.37 -33.77 -19.18
N LEU A 10 59.56 -33.14 -19.23
CA LEU A 10 60.01 -31.74 -19.46
C LEU A 10 59.20 -30.54 -18.92
N ALA A 11 59.74 -29.60 -18.12
CA ALA A 11 60.92 -28.72 -18.25
C ALA A 11 60.66 -27.41 -19.03
N SER A 12 61.00 -26.29 -18.35
CA SER A 12 61.33 -24.91 -18.82
C SER A 12 60.56 -23.90 -17.94
N ALA A 13 61.11 -22.81 -17.39
CA ALA A 13 62.33 -22.06 -17.67
C ALA A 13 62.72 -21.30 -16.38
N VAL A 14 63.99 -21.31 -15.96
CA VAL A 14 64.99 -20.24 -16.16
C VAL A 14 64.96 -19.14 -15.08
N LEU A 15 66.08 -19.12 -14.31
CA LEU A 15 66.90 -18.01 -13.78
C LEU A 15 66.18 -16.68 -13.42
N CYS A 16 66.50 -15.94 -12.35
CA CYS A 16 67.80 -15.61 -11.75
C CYS A 16 67.54 -14.76 -10.47
N PRO A 17 68.53 -14.19 -9.74
CA PRO A 17 68.63 -14.31 -8.30
C PRO A 17 68.25 -13.03 -7.54
N MET A 18 68.23 -13.19 -6.22
CA MET A 18 68.15 -12.14 -5.21
C MET A 18 69.18 -11.00 -5.38
N MET A 19 68.71 -9.84 -4.91
CA MET A 19 69.40 -8.77 -4.18
C MET A 19 70.29 -7.77 -4.92
N LEU A 20 69.84 -6.51 -4.85
CA LEU A 20 70.47 -5.27 -4.32
C LEU A 20 69.81 -4.09 -5.07
N CYS A 21 69.54 -2.88 -4.57
CA CYS A 21 69.64 -2.17 -3.29
C CYS A 21 69.04 -0.76 -3.58
N SER A 22 68.61 -0.03 -2.53
CA SER A 22 68.26 1.41 -2.50
C SER A 22 66.90 1.78 -3.14
N CYS A 23 66.03 2.64 -2.59
CA CYS A 23 66.26 3.98 -2.04
C CYS A 23 65.10 4.45 -1.12
N GLY A 24 65.42 5.23 -0.07
CA GLY A 24 64.73 6.49 0.33
C GLY A 24 63.23 6.51 0.70
N GLN A 25 62.95 6.81 1.98
CA GLN A 25 61.63 7.11 2.57
C GLN A 25 60.94 8.37 1.99
N PRO A 26 59.64 8.54 2.29
CA PRO A 26 59.19 9.80 2.87
C PRO A 26 58.49 9.64 4.22
N SER A 27 58.80 10.58 5.11
CA SER A 27 58.31 10.77 6.48
C SER A 27 56.85 11.22 6.55
N VAL A 28 56.09 10.63 7.47
CA VAL A 28 54.76 11.09 7.91
C VAL A 28 54.91 11.95 9.17
N GLN A 29 54.39 13.19 9.14
CA GLN A 29 54.15 14.03 10.31
C GLN A 29 52.72 14.61 10.25
N LYS A 30 52.15 14.70 11.46
CA LYS A 30 50.76 14.88 11.91
C LYS A 30 50.02 16.10 11.36
N ASN A 31 48.69 16.02 11.36
CA ASN A 31 47.92 17.10 11.99
C ASN A 31 46.61 16.58 12.63
N GLU A 32 46.24 17.25 13.72
CA GLU A 32 45.23 16.90 14.73
C GLU A 32 43.79 17.07 14.22
N SER A 33 42.87 16.21 14.67
CA SER A 33 41.42 16.41 14.49
C SER A 33 40.75 16.47 15.85
N GLN A 34 40.05 17.58 16.06
CA GLN A 34 39.29 17.96 17.25
C GLN A 34 38.01 17.11 17.38
N THR A 35 37.68 16.82 18.63
CA THR A 35 36.45 16.18 19.09
C THR A 35 35.19 16.99 18.73
N ALA A 36 34.19 16.34 18.12
CA ALA A 36 32.83 16.85 18.00
C ALA A 36 31.82 15.83 18.59
N ALA A 37 30.82 16.37 19.29
CA ALA A 37 29.75 15.70 20.04
C ALA A 37 28.84 14.82 19.16
N PRO A 38 28.07 13.88 19.73
CA PRO A 38 27.28 12.92 18.95
C PRO A 38 26.14 13.64 18.23
N SER A 39 26.11 13.49 16.91
CA SER A 39 25.05 13.99 16.04
C SER A 39 23.74 13.30 16.33
N ALA A 40 22.73 14.07 16.70
CA ALA A 40 21.34 13.66 16.74
C ALA A 40 20.93 13.11 15.36
N GLU A 41 20.46 11.87 15.33
CA GLU A 41 19.84 11.27 14.16
C GLU A 41 18.54 12.02 13.88
N THR A 42 18.53 12.83 12.83
CA THR A 42 17.31 13.42 12.29
C THR A 42 16.48 12.32 11.65
N GLU A 43 15.37 11.94 12.31
CA GLU A 43 14.27 11.21 11.68
C GLU A 43 13.91 11.90 10.35
N ALA A 44 14.02 11.16 9.25
CA ALA A 44 13.56 11.61 7.96
C ALA A 44 12.02 11.71 8.00
N LYS A 45 11.52 12.92 8.26
CA LYS A 45 10.09 13.24 8.18
C LYS A 45 9.61 12.96 6.75
N VAL A 46 8.79 11.92 6.59
CA VAL A 46 8.05 11.65 5.35
C VAL A 46 7.36 12.96 4.92
N PRO A 47 7.52 13.43 3.67
CA PRO A 47 6.97 14.70 3.25
C PRO A 47 5.45 14.64 3.36
N GLU A 48 4.91 15.46 4.27
CA GLU A 48 3.48 15.73 4.37
C GLU A 48 2.97 16.10 2.97
N SER A 49 1.89 15.45 2.54
CA SER A 49 1.26 15.64 1.22
C SER A 49 1.35 17.10 0.75
N ARG A 50 1.99 17.35 -0.41
CA ARG A 50 2.14 18.70 -0.98
C ARG A 50 0.80 19.35 -1.39
N ILE A 51 -0.29 18.59 -1.42
CA ILE A 51 -1.61 19.10 -1.76
C ILE A 51 -2.39 19.35 -0.46
N PRO A 52 -2.92 20.57 -0.22
CA PRO A 52 -3.64 20.90 0.99
C PRO A 52 -4.93 20.09 1.11
N ALA A 53 -5.30 19.74 2.35
CA ALA A 53 -6.56 19.10 2.65
C ALA A 53 -7.75 19.98 2.24
N VAL A 54 -8.80 19.36 1.71
CA VAL A 54 -10.02 20.02 1.25
C VAL A 54 -11.06 20.02 2.36
N ASP A 55 -11.44 21.21 2.81
CA ASP A 55 -12.57 21.38 3.73
C ASP A 55 -13.88 21.40 2.94
N LEU A 56 -14.71 20.38 3.10
CA LEU A 56 -16.04 20.27 2.48
C LEU A 56 -17.16 20.88 3.35
N GLY A 57 -16.83 21.49 4.50
CA GLY A 57 -17.81 21.95 5.48
C GLY A 57 -18.44 20.79 6.26
N LEU A 58 -17.67 19.71 6.43
CA LEU A 58 -18.02 18.51 7.18
C LEU A 58 -17.25 18.46 8.51
N SER A 59 -17.33 17.35 9.26
CA SER A 59 -16.60 17.16 10.52
C SER A 59 -15.08 17.03 10.35
N VAL A 60 -14.61 16.62 9.17
CA VAL A 60 -13.18 16.44 8.84
C VAL A 60 -12.84 17.02 7.47
N LYS A 61 -11.54 17.25 7.24
CA LYS A 61 -11.02 17.61 5.94
C LYS A 61 -10.63 16.37 5.15
N TRP A 62 -10.80 16.44 3.84
CA TRP A 62 -10.63 15.31 2.94
C TRP A 62 -9.37 15.46 2.10
N ALA A 63 -8.73 14.34 1.79
CA ALA A 63 -7.63 14.32 0.84
C ALA A 63 -8.15 14.65 -0.58
N PRO A 64 -7.40 15.42 -1.38
CA PRO A 64 -7.79 15.76 -2.75
C PRO A 64 -7.64 14.58 -3.73
N CYS A 65 -6.83 13.58 -3.36
CA CYS A 65 -6.53 12.38 -4.17
C CYS A 65 -6.71 11.11 -3.32
N ASN A 66 -6.86 9.95 -3.98
CA ASN A 66 -6.79 8.65 -3.31
C ASN A 66 -5.38 8.41 -2.74
N VAL A 67 -5.26 7.54 -1.74
CA VAL A 67 -3.94 7.13 -1.24
C VAL A 67 -3.17 6.43 -2.36
N GLY A 68 -1.98 6.95 -2.69
CA GLY A 68 -1.16 6.47 -3.81
C GLY A 68 -1.49 7.10 -5.16
N ALA A 69 -2.41 8.07 -5.22
CA ALA A 69 -2.69 8.87 -6.42
C ALA A 69 -2.04 10.25 -6.35
N GLU A 70 -1.57 10.76 -7.48
CA GLU A 70 -1.06 12.14 -7.60
C GLU A 70 -2.16 13.11 -8.03
N LYS A 71 -3.16 12.66 -8.79
CA LYS A 71 -4.28 13.47 -9.26
C LYS A 71 -5.62 12.97 -8.74
N PRO A 72 -6.65 13.84 -8.65
CA PRO A 72 -7.97 13.45 -8.16
C PRO A 72 -8.61 12.30 -8.94
N GLU A 73 -8.39 12.24 -10.26
CA GLU A 73 -8.94 11.22 -11.16
C GLU A 73 -8.14 9.91 -11.18
N ASP A 74 -6.90 9.89 -10.69
CA ASP A 74 -6.11 8.66 -10.62
C ASP A 74 -6.71 7.72 -9.56
N PHE A 75 -6.77 6.43 -9.86
CA PHE A 75 -7.38 5.44 -8.96
C PHE A 75 -6.60 5.29 -7.65
N GLY A 76 -5.30 5.51 -7.69
CA GLY A 76 -4.39 5.25 -6.57
C GLY A 76 -4.23 3.75 -6.34
N ASN A 77 -3.90 3.40 -5.10
CA ASN A 77 -3.69 2.02 -4.72
C ASN A 77 -4.95 1.39 -4.14
N PHE A 78 -5.07 0.08 -4.34
CA PHE A 78 -6.06 -0.75 -3.66
C PHE A 78 -5.41 -1.35 -2.41
N TYR A 79 -6.16 -1.47 -1.33
CA TYR A 79 -5.69 -2.01 -0.05
C TYR A 79 -6.68 -3.04 0.46
N ALA A 80 -6.17 -4.14 1.04
CA ALA A 80 -7.03 -4.95 1.90
C ALA A 80 -7.20 -4.23 3.23
N TRP A 81 -8.32 -4.45 3.89
CA TRP A 81 -8.64 -3.72 5.09
C TRP A 81 -7.59 -3.97 6.19
N GLY A 82 -6.98 -2.92 6.73
CA GLY A 82 -5.89 -3.02 7.71
C GLY A 82 -4.51 -3.34 7.13
N GLU A 83 -4.38 -3.56 5.83
CA GLU A 83 -3.07 -3.68 5.19
C GLU A 83 -2.59 -2.34 4.68
N THR A 84 -1.32 -2.04 4.93
CA THR A 84 -0.71 -0.74 4.61
C THR A 84 0.09 -0.75 3.32
N LYS A 85 0.36 -1.94 2.77
CA LYS A 85 0.94 -2.12 1.43
C LYS A 85 -0.18 -2.44 0.46
N GLY A 86 -0.48 -1.47 -0.40
CA GLY A 86 -1.47 -1.60 -1.46
C GLY A 86 -0.82 -2.00 -2.79
N MET A 87 -1.66 -2.22 -3.80
CA MET A 87 -1.19 -2.38 -5.19
C MET A 87 -1.85 -1.34 -6.08
N GLY A 88 -1.05 -0.64 -6.88
CA GLY A 88 -1.48 0.33 -7.88
C GLY A 88 -1.78 -0.29 -9.26
N GLU A 89 -1.97 0.55 -10.27
CA GLU A 89 -2.06 0.13 -11.68
C GLU A 89 -0.70 -0.35 -12.20
N GLU A 90 0.39 0.33 -11.85
CA GLU A 90 1.73 0.05 -12.38
C GLU A 90 2.27 -1.30 -11.88
N ASP A 91 1.95 -1.67 -10.64
CA ASP A 91 2.30 -2.98 -10.05
C ASP A 91 1.69 -4.16 -10.83
N GLU A 92 0.53 -3.97 -11.47
CA GLU A 92 -0.18 -5.00 -12.21
C GLU A 92 0.51 -5.36 -13.54
N SER A 93 1.15 -4.37 -14.18
CA SER A 93 1.89 -4.59 -15.43
C SER A 93 3.06 -5.56 -15.25
N ASN A 94 3.65 -5.58 -14.05
CA ASN A 94 4.72 -6.49 -13.65
C ASN A 94 4.22 -7.90 -13.29
N LEU A 95 2.91 -8.08 -13.07
CA LEU A 95 2.32 -9.36 -12.68
C LEU A 95 2.00 -10.29 -13.86
N ARG A 96 1.85 -9.76 -15.08
CA ARG A 96 1.45 -10.55 -16.26
C ARG A 96 2.50 -11.57 -16.72
N ASN A 97 3.72 -11.54 -16.16
CA ASN A 97 4.83 -12.42 -16.56
C ASN A 97 5.38 -13.33 -15.44
N TYR A 98 4.70 -13.49 -14.29
CA TYR A 98 5.31 -14.18 -13.16
C TYR A 98 4.95 -15.68 -13.06
N VAL A 99 5.95 -16.54 -13.26
CA VAL A 99 5.96 -17.94 -12.82
C VAL A 99 6.30 -17.96 -11.33
N ALA A 100 5.47 -18.63 -10.53
CA ALA A 100 5.64 -18.73 -9.08
C ALA A 100 6.94 -19.47 -8.73
N THR A 101 8.02 -18.71 -8.53
CA THR A 101 9.27 -19.20 -7.92
C THR A 101 9.79 -18.15 -6.96
N ASP A 102 9.77 -18.51 -5.67
CA ASP A 102 10.42 -17.85 -4.53
C ASP A 102 9.84 -16.53 -3.96
N SER A 103 9.10 -16.70 -2.85
CA SER A 103 9.23 -16.02 -1.55
C SER A 103 9.40 -14.49 -1.45
N CYS A 104 9.09 -13.70 -2.46
CA CYS A 104 8.74 -12.28 -2.27
C CYS A 104 7.21 -12.15 -2.16
N TYR A 105 6.73 -11.49 -1.10
CA TYR A 105 5.32 -11.18 -0.91
C TYR A 105 4.85 -10.25 -2.04
N VAL A 106 4.44 -10.83 -3.16
CA VAL A 106 3.67 -10.13 -4.18
C VAL A 106 2.22 -10.48 -3.92
N LYS A 107 1.40 -9.47 -3.58
CA LYS A 107 -0.02 -9.64 -3.26
C LYS A 107 -0.81 -9.92 -4.54
N ASN A 108 -0.53 -11.03 -5.20
CA ASN A 108 -1.03 -11.28 -6.54
C ASN A 108 -2.55 -11.45 -6.60
N LEU A 109 -3.18 -11.72 -5.45
CA LEU A 109 -4.61 -11.92 -5.29
C LEU A 109 -5.05 -11.31 -3.96
N TYR A 110 -6.14 -10.54 -4.01
CA TYR A 110 -6.89 -10.13 -2.83
C TYR A 110 -7.78 -11.30 -2.40
N ASP A 111 -7.30 -12.10 -1.44
CA ASP A 111 -7.93 -13.32 -0.97
C ASP A 111 -7.62 -13.58 0.51
N TRP A 112 -8.43 -14.41 1.17
CA TRP A 112 -8.17 -14.85 2.53
C TRP A 112 -6.84 -15.60 2.68
N ALA A 113 -6.36 -16.33 1.67
CA ALA A 113 -5.06 -16.99 1.71
C ALA A 113 -3.88 -16.02 1.81
N THR A 114 -4.05 -14.78 1.35
CA THR A 114 -2.99 -13.75 1.30
C THR A 114 -3.23 -12.61 2.30
N TYR A 115 -4.39 -12.60 2.98
CA TYR A 115 -4.78 -11.54 3.90
C TYR A 115 -3.97 -11.59 5.20
N LYS A 116 -3.38 -10.45 5.59
CA LYS A 116 -2.46 -10.31 6.73
C LYS A 116 -3.05 -10.77 8.08
N PHE A 117 -4.34 -10.54 8.31
CA PHE A 117 -4.98 -10.75 9.62
C PHE A 117 -5.83 -12.02 9.72
N CYS A 118 -5.42 -13.07 9.02
CA CYS A 118 -5.94 -14.41 9.26
C CYS A 118 -4.92 -15.51 8.94
N ASN A 119 -5.25 -16.73 9.34
CA ASN A 119 -4.51 -17.93 8.93
C ASN A 119 -5.20 -18.56 7.71
N GLY A 120 -5.20 -17.84 6.59
CA GLY A 120 -5.66 -18.33 5.29
C GLY A 120 -7.18 -18.51 5.11
N SER A 121 -8.01 -18.11 6.08
CA SER A 121 -9.46 -18.27 6.03
C SER A 121 -10.18 -17.13 6.73
N LYS A 122 -11.42 -16.85 6.32
CA LYS A 122 -12.29 -15.87 6.98
C LYS A 122 -12.64 -16.23 8.43
N SER A 123 -12.54 -17.52 8.78
CA SER A 123 -12.83 -18.05 10.13
C SER A 123 -11.56 -18.33 10.95
N SER A 124 -10.43 -17.74 10.56
CA SER A 124 -9.16 -17.87 11.28
C SER A 124 -8.50 -16.51 11.54
N LEU A 125 -9.31 -15.49 11.83
CA LEU A 125 -8.86 -14.13 12.07
C LEU A 125 -7.92 -14.04 13.29
N THR A 126 -6.88 -13.23 13.14
CA THR A 126 -5.87 -13.00 14.19
C THR A 126 -5.88 -11.58 14.75
N LYS A 127 -6.62 -10.66 14.11
CA LYS A 127 -6.81 -9.28 14.56
C LYS A 127 -8.17 -8.72 14.12
N TYR A 128 -8.67 -7.75 14.88
CA TYR A 128 -9.96 -7.07 14.68
C TYR A 128 -11.10 -8.10 14.62
N CYS A 129 -11.14 -8.96 15.63
CA CYS A 129 -12.08 -10.06 15.72
C CYS A 129 -13.03 -9.81 16.89
N LEU A 130 -14.32 -9.79 16.60
CA LEU A 130 -15.42 -9.53 17.52
C LEU A 130 -16.21 -10.79 17.87
N ASP A 131 -16.12 -11.84 17.03
CA ASP A 131 -16.84 -13.10 17.19
C ASP A 131 -15.87 -14.28 17.20
N ALA A 132 -15.97 -15.14 18.22
CA ALA A 132 -15.11 -16.32 18.38
C ALA A 132 -15.29 -17.37 17.26
N ALA A 133 -16.40 -17.33 16.51
CA ALA A 133 -16.59 -18.15 15.32
C ALA A 133 -15.67 -17.73 14.15
N ASP A 134 -15.18 -16.48 14.17
CA ASP A 134 -14.33 -15.95 13.11
C ASP A 134 -12.83 -16.01 13.46
N GLY A 135 -12.44 -16.18 14.73
CA GLY A 135 -11.02 -16.29 15.12
C GLY A 135 -10.74 -15.91 16.57
N THR A 136 -9.53 -15.42 16.85
CA THR A 136 -9.12 -14.98 18.19
C THR A 136 -9.66 -13.58 18.48
N VAL A 137 -10.65 -13.49 19.39
CA VAL A 137 -11.33 -12.24 19.74
C VAL A 137 -10.38 -11.26 20.43
N ASP A 138 -10.30 -10.03 19.89
CA ASP A 138 -9.59 -8.90 20.49
C ASP A 138 -10.50 -7.68 20.75
N GLY A 139 -11.76 -7.74 20.31
CA GLY A 139 -12.76 -6.70 20.55
C GLY A 139 -12.53 -5.39 19.79
N LYS A 140 -11.55 -5.34 18.87
CA LYS A 140 -11.22 -4.11 18.13
C LYS A 140 -12.15 -3.96 16.91
N ASN A 141 -13.00 -2.95 16.94
CA ASN A 141 -13.95 -2.64 15.86
C ASN A 141 -13.49 -1.52 14.91
N ALA A 142 -12.29 -0.98 15.11
CA ALA A 142 -11.68 0.05 14.29
C ALA A 142 -10.18 -0.18 14.12
N LEU A 143 -9.60 0.30 13.02
CA LEU A 143 -8.18 0.18 12.73
C LEU A 143 -7.31 0.89 13.77
N ASP A 144 -6.26 0.21 14.23
CA ASP A 144 -5.12 0.86 14.87
C ASP A 144 -4.37 1.70 13.81
N LEU A 145 -3.73 2.79 14.23
CA LEU A 145 -3.00 3.69 13.33
C LEU A 145 -1.87 2.99 12.54
N ASP A 146 -1.25 1.94 13.11
CA ASP A 146 -0.20 1.16 12.44
C ASP A 146 -0.71 0.28 11.30
N ASP A 147 -2.02 0.04 11.26
CA ASP A 147 -2.71 -0.71 10.20
C ASP A 147 -3.57 0.19 9.30
N ASP A 148 -3.55 1.49 9.54
CA ASP A 148 -4.22 2.48 8.72
C ASP A 148 -3.32 2.87 7.53
N ALA A 149 -3.70 2.43 6.33
CA ALA A 149 -2.91 2.67 5.14
C ALA A 149 -2.76 4.17 4.81
N ALA A 150 -3.76 5.01 5.10
CA ALA A 150 -3.61 6.45 4.90
C ALA A 150 -2.59 7.03 5.88
N ARG A 151 -2.63 6.63 7.16
CA ARG A 151 -1.65 7.04 8.16
C ARG A 151 -0.24 6.63 7.75
N VAL A 152 -0.04 5.38 7.38
CA VAL A 152 1.29 4.83 7.08
C VAL A 152 1.87 5.44 5.79
N ASN A 153 1.06 5.64 4.76
CA ASN A 153 1.55 6.12 3.46
C ASN A 153 1.60 7.65 3.34
N MET A 154 0.73 8.39 4.05
CA MET A 154 0.67 9.86 3.95
C MET A 154 1.24 10.57 5.18
N GLY A 155 1.44 9.86 6.29
CA GLY A 155 1.98 10.39 7.53
C GLY A 155 1.06 11.38 8.25
N GLY A 156 1.59 12.02 9.29
CA GLY A 156 0.92 13.10 10.00
C GLY A 156 -0.42 12.70 10.61
N ARG A 157 -1.45 13.53 10.39
CA ARG A 157 -2.81 13.33 10.91
C ARG A 157 -3.73 12.59 9.94
N TRP A 158 -3.22 12.15 8.78
CA TRP A 158 -4.01 11.40 7.81
C TRP A 158 -4.42 10.04 8.37
N ARG A 159 -5.65 9.64 8.05
CA ARG A 159 -6.23 8.34 8.39
C ARG A 159 -7.35 7.97 7.42
N ILE A 160 -7.74 6.71 7.40
CA ILE A 160 -8.95 6.23 6.74
C ILE A 160 -10.15 6.85 7.47
N PRO A 161 -11.18 7.33 6.75
CA PRO A 161 -12.38 7.85 7.39
C PRO A 161 -13.11 6.75 8.16
N THR A 162 -13.74 7.13 9.26
CA THR A 162 -14.70 6.26 9.97
C THR A 162 -15.95 6.04 9.13
N SER A 163 -16.73 5.02 9.47
CA SER A 163 -18.03 4.79 8.81
C SER A 163 -18.98 5.99 8.99
N SER A 164 -18.92 6.68 10.13
CA SER A 164 -19.71 7.89 10.38
C SER A 164 -19.30 9.07 9.49
N GLU A 165 -18.02 9.27 9.25
CA GLU A 165 -17.53 10.36 8.36
C GLU A 165 -17.84 10.11 6.89
N LEU A 166 -17.75 8.85 6.44
CA LEU A 166 -18.25 8.49 5.11
C LEU A 166 -19.77 8.70 5.04
N GLY A 167 -20.50 8.34 6.12
CA GLY A 167 -21.94 8.57 6.23
C GLY A 167 -22.28 10.05 6.07
N GLU A 168 -21.54 10.90 6.76
CA GLU A 168 -21.66 12.35 6.65
C GLU A 168 -21.40 12.85 5.22
N LEU A 169 -20.34 12.36 4.56
CA LEU A 169 -20.04 12.69 3.16
C LEU A 169 -21.19 12.31 2.22
N ARG A 170 -21.77 11.13 2.41
CA ARG A 170 -22.92 10.66 1.60
C ARG A 170 -24.17 11.51 1.82
N GLU A 171 -24.45 11.86 3.06
CA GLU A 171 -25.72 12.50 3.44
C GLU A 171 -25.72 14.01 3.28
N LYS A 172 -24.58 14.67 3.51
CA LYS A 172 -24.49 16.14 3.53
C LYS A 172 -23.92 16.74 2.24
N CYS A 173 -23.29 15.95 1.38
CA CYS A 173 -22.76 16.45 0.10
C CYS A 173 -23.72 16.20 -1.07
N THR A 174 -23.56 16.99 -2.11
CA THR A 174 -24.22 16.78 -3.40
C THR A 174 -23.32 15.94 -4.30
N TRP A 175 -23.85 14.83 -4.82
CA TRP A 175 -23.12 13.88 -5.66
C TRP A 175 -23.59 14.01 -7.12
N THR A 176 -22.69 14.46 -8.01
CA THR A 176 -22.97 14.56 -9.46
C THR A 176 -22.05 13.62 -10.24
N TRP A 177 -22.64 12.63 -10.91
CA TRP A 177 -21.87 11.71 -11.75
C TRP A 177 -21.34 12.47 -12.97
N THR A 178 -20.05 12.34 -13.24
CA THR A 178 -19.34 13.10 -14.27
C THR A 178 -18.13 12.32 -14.80
N GLU A 179 -17.41 12.93 -15.72
CA GLU A 179 -16.14 12.45 -16.24
C GLU A 179 -15.08 13.55 -16.14
N THR A 180 -13.93 13.21 -15.56
CA THR A 180 -12.77 14.10 -15.44
C THR A 180 -11.61 13.44 -16.16
N ASN A 181 -11.05 14.10 -17.19
CA ASN A 181 -9.92 13.59 -17.96
C ASN A 181 -10.10 12.14 -18.47
N GLY A 182 -11.32 11.78 -18.89
CA GLY A 182 -11.66 10.44 -19.39
C GLY A 182 -11.94 9.41 -18.29
N VAL A 183 -11.89 9.79 -17.02
CA VAL A 183 -12.19 8.92 -15.88
C VAL A 183 -13.57 9.26 -15.32
N LYS A 184 -14.45 8.26 -15.28
CA LYS A 184 -15.79 8.40 -14.70
C LYS A 184 -15.74 8.37 -13.17
N GLY A 185 -16.64 9.10 -12.54
CA GLY A 185 -16.74 9.17 -11.09
C GLY A 185 -17.73 10.22 -10.63
N TYR A 186 -17.68 10.55 -9.35
CA TYR A 186 -18.52 11.59 -8.76
C TYR A 186 -17.73 12.84 -8.46
N ASN A 187 -18.23 13.99 -8.90
CA ASN A 187 -17.90 15.27 -8.27
C ASN A 187 -18.79 15.41 -7.02
N VAL A 188 -18.15 15.48 -5.86
CA VAL A 188 -18.81 15.53 -4.54
C VAL A 188 -18.62 16.93 -3.98
N VAL A 189 -19.72 17.69 -3.90
CA VAL A 189 -19.73 19.09 -3.46
C VAL A 189 -20.25 19.17 -2.03
N GLY A 190 -19.43 19.72 -1.14
CA GLY A 190 -19.77 19.93 0.26
C GLY A 190 -20.76 21.08 0.48
N PRO A 191 -21.42 21.15 1.65
CA PRO A 191 -22.34 22.24 2.00
C PRO A 191 -21.70 23.64 1.93
N ASN A 192 -20.37 23.75 2.02
CA ASN A 192 -19.65 25.02 1.89
C ASN A 192 -19.30 25.39 0.43
N GLY A 193 -19.66 24.55 -0.55
CA GLY A 193 -19.40 24.76 -1.98
C GLY A 193 -18.05 24.25 -2.49
N ASN A 194 -17.14 23.82 -1.61
CA ASN A 194 -15.91 23.14 -2.03
C ASN A 194 -16.21 21.72 -2.51
N SER A 195 -15.32 21.14 -3.31
CA SER A 195 -15.55 19.80 -3.87
C SER A 195 -14.30 18.93 -3.94
N ILE A 196 -14.54 17.62 -4.01
CA ILE A 196 -13.56 16.59 -4.37
C ILE A 196 -14.11 15.73 -5.50
N PHE A 197 -13.22 15.13 -6.29
CA PHE A 197 -13.59 14.10 -7.26
C PHE A 197 -13.24 12.72 -6.72
N LEU A 198 -14.22 11.80 -6.76
CA LEU A 198 -14.05 10.39 -6.42
C LEU A 198 -14.13 9.55 -7.70
N PRO A 199 -12.99 9.02 -8.19
CA PRO A 199 -12.99 8.19 -9.38
C PRO A 199 -13.69 6.85 -9.11
N ALA A 200 -14.34 6.33 -10.15
CA ALA A 200 -14.99 5.04 -10.14
C ALA A 200 -13.96 3.92 -10.41
N ALA A 201 -13.06 3.74 -9.44
CA ALA A 201 -11.91 2.84 -9.52
C ALA A 201 -12.26 1.35 -9.37
N GLY A 202 -13.47 1.03 -8.91
CA GLY A 202 -13.92 -0.32 -8.57
C GLY A 202 -13.17 -0.92 -7.38
N CYS A 203 -13.14 -2.24 -7.32
CA CYS A 203 -12.45 -3.04 -6.30
C CYS A 203 -11.65 -4.19 -6.94
N ARG A 204 -10.76 -4.81 -6.17
CA ARG A 204 -9.96 -5.97 -6.56
C ARG A 204 -10.31 -7.18 -5.68
N SER A 205 -10.57 -8.34 -6.28
CA SER A 205 -10.79 -9.60 -5.57
C SER A 205 -10.24 -10.80 -6.37
N ASN A 206 -10.02 -11.94 -5.73
CA ASN A 206 -9.64 -13.17 -6.43
C ASN A 206 -10.75 -13.78 -7.31
N GLN A 207 -12.01 -13.49 -7.01
CA GLN A 207 -13.16 -13.80 -7.88
C GLN A 207 -13.23 -12.85 -9.08
N SER A 208 -12.51 -11.73 -9.00
CA SER A 208 -12.43 -10.67 -10.00
C SER A 208 -11.14 -10.72 -10.82
N ARG A 209 -10.75 -11.88 -11.40
CA ARG A 209 -9.61 -11.98 -12.36
C ARG A 209 -9.84 -11.21 -13.69
N GLY A 210 -10.56 -10.09 -13.66
CA GLY A 210 -10.88 -9.23 -14.80
C GLY A 210 -11.83 -8.06 -14.50
N LEU A 211 -11.90 -7.54 -13.26
CA LEU A 211 -12.74 -6.37 -12.91
C LEU A 211 -11.94 -5.18 -12.36
N VAL A 212 -10.64 -5.10 -12.67
CA VAL A 212 -10.04 -3.77 -12.79
C VAL A 212 -10.87 -3.09 -13.88
N ALA A 213 -11.32 -1.86 -13.66
CA ALA A 213 -12.02 -1.12 -14.69
C ALA A 213 -11.13 -1.05 -15.93
N ASP A 214 -11.28 -2.02 -16.83
CA ASP A 214 -10.78 -1.93 -18.19
C ASP A 214 -11.32 -0.59 -18.67
N LYS A 215 -10.43 0.26 -19.19
CA LYS A 215 -10.76 1.50 -19.89
C LYS A 215 -11.50 1.17 -21.20
N GLY A 216 -12.60 0.43 -21.09
CA GLY A 216 -13.31 -0.27 -22.14
C GLY A 216 -14.82 -0.35 -21.83
N PRO A 217 -15.68 -0.32 -22.85
CA PRO A 217 -17.09 0.10 -22.75
C PRO A 217 -18.06 -0.93 -22.12
N LYS A 218 -17.59 -1.89 -21.33
CA LYS A 218 -18.45 -2.99 -20.84
C LYS A 218 -18.62 -3.11 -19.33
N ASN A 219 -17.99 -2.29 -18.51
CA ASN A 219 -18.35 -2.18 -17.09
C ASN A 219 -18.14 -0.74 -16.63
N VAL A 220 -19.21 0.00 -16.41
CA VAL A 220 -19.14 1.30 -15.71
C VAL A 220 -18.90 0.96 -14.23
N GLY A 221 -17.65 0.58 -13.93
CA GLY A 221 -17.22 0.18 -12.58
C GLY A 221 -17.58 1.28 -11.60
N GLY A 222 -18.08 0.88 -10.44
CA GLY A 222 -18.39 1.79 -9.36
C GLY A 222 -17.14 2.36 -8.68
N GLY A 223 -17.32 3.08 -7.58
CA GLY A 223 -16.22 3.38 -6.67
C GLY A 223 -16.40 2.64 -5.36
N ASP A 224 -15.30 2.15 -4.79
CA ASP A 224 -15.24 1.37 -3.56
C ASP A 224 -14.23 2.01 -2.60
N TYR A 225 -14.72 2.48 -1.45
CA TYR A 225 -13.93 3.24 -0.49
C TYR A 225 -14.05 2.65 0.91
N TRP A 226 -12.92 2.27 1.49
CA TRP A 226 -12.89 1.71 2.83
C TRP A 226 -13.23 2.73 3.91
N SER A 227 -13.99 2.28 4.91
CA SER A 227 -13.98 2.89 6.24
C SER A 227 -12.97 2.22 7.15
N SER A 228 -12.61 2.87 8.25
CA SER A 228 -11.75 2.32 9.30
C SER A 228 -12.47 1.36 10.26
N ASN A 229 -13.76 1.06 10.06
CA ASN A 229 -14.59 0.30 11.01
C ASN A 229 -15.00 -1.08 10.48
N ILE A 230 -15.12 -2.05 11.40
CA ILE A 230 -15.73 -3.35 11.14
C ILE A 230 -17.22 -3.18 10.78
N GLY A 231 -17.67 -3.97 9.80
CA GLY A 231 -19.00 -3.86 9.20
C GLY A 231 -20.12 -4.46 10.05
N ASN A 232 -19.80 -5.53 10.78
CA ASN A 232 -20.78 -6.31 11.52
C ASN A 232 -20.14 -6.96 12.75
N GLU A 233 -20.68 -6.66 13.94
CA GLU A 233 -20.19 -7.21 15.21
C GLU A 233 -20.30 -8.74 15.30
N LYS A 234 -21.17 -9.35 14.49
CA LYS A 234 -21.36 -10.81 14.38
C LYS A 234 -20.69 -11.43 13.15
N ALA A 235 -19.96 -10.63 12.37
CA ALA A 235 -19.23 -11.10 11.20
C ALA A 235 -17.98 -10.23 11.01
N SER A 236 -16.94 -10.56 11.78
CA SER A 236 -15.65 -9.87 11.83
C SER A 236 -14.90 -9.93 10.51
N SER A 237 -15.30 -10.84 9.62
CA SER A 237 -14.77 -11.01 8.27
C SER A 237 -15.03 -9.81 7.34
N PHE A 238 -15.88 -8.86 7.73
CA PHE A 238 -16.34 -7.76 6.87
C PHE A 238 -16.05 -6.39 7.48
N ALA A 239 -15.75 -5.41 6.63
CA ALA A 239 -15.57 -4.01 7.01
C ALA A 239 -16.52 -3.11 6.23
N TRP A 240 -16.89 -1.97 6.82
CA TRP A 240 -17.76 -0.99 6.16
C TRP A 240 -17.06 -0.37 4.95
N ARG A 241 -17.80 -0.27 3.85
CA ARG A 241 -17.37 0.32 2.59
C ARG A 241 -18.45 1.27 2.05
N LEU A 242 -18.02 2.42 1.57
CA LEU A 242 -18.85 3.28 0.73
C LEU A 242 -18.71 2.80 -0.71
N ILE A 243 -19.82 2.44 -1.33
CA ILE A 243 -19.89 1.94 -2.71
C ILE A 243 -20.79 2.84 -3.52
N PHE A 244 -20.36 3.20 -4.72
CA PHE A 244 -21.21 3.95 -5.64
C PHE A 244 -21.14 3.43 -7.06
N GLY A 245 -22.16 3.72 -7.85
CA GLY A 245 -22.17 3.68 -9.32
C GLY A 245 -23.05 4.82 -9.82
N GLU A 246 -23.16 5.03 -11.14
CA GLU A 246 -23.81 6.23 -11.73
C GLU A 246 -25.18 6.63 -11.13
N LYS A 247 -25.95 5.67 -10.61
CA LYS A 247 -27.29 5.88 -10.06
C LYS A 247 -27.42 5.53 -8.57
N VAL A 248 -26.34 5.17 -7.90
CA VAL A 248 -26.39 4.64 -6.52
C VAL A 248 -25.18 5.10 -5.72
N VAL A 249 -25.43 5.55 -4.50
CA VAL A 249 -24.40 5.73 -3.46
C VAL A 249 -24.91 5.03 -2.21
N SER A 250 -24.19 4.01 -1.74
CA SER A 250 -24.63 3.09 -0.70
C SER A 250 -23.51 2.79 0.30
N PHE A 251 -23.92 2.34 1.48
CA PHE A 251 -23.04 1.64 2.41
C PHE A 251 -23.32 0.14 2.33
N SER A 252 -22.26 -0.64 2.25
CA SER A 252 -22.31 -2.09 2.50
C SER A 252 -21.12 -2.48 3.36
N TYR A 253 -21.09 -3.74 3.77
CA TYR A 253 -19.92 -4.33 4.37
C TYR A 253 -19.38 -5.40 3.41
N GLU A 254 -18.08 -5.35 3.13
CA GLU A 254 -17.42 -6.22 2.16
C GLU A 254 -16.27 -6.97 2.79
N SER A 255 -15.84 -8.05 2.13
CA SER A 255 -14.80 -8.93 2.66
C SER A 255 -13.51 -8.16 2.88
N ARG A 256 -12.93 -8.25 4.09
CA ARG A 256 -11.72 -7.49 4.44
C ARG A 256 -10.50 -7.83 3.58
N CYS A 257 -10.48 -9.02 2.97
CA CYS A 257 -9.42 -9.45 2.08
C CYS A 257 -9.46 -8.79 0.70
N GLU A 258 -10.56 -8.15 0.32
CA GLU A 258 -10.69 -7.45 -0.96
C GLU A 258 -9.92 -6.14 -1.00
N GLY A 259 -9.49 -5.73 -2.18
CA GLY A 259 -8.82 -4.46 -2.44
C GLY A 259 -9.83 -3.38 -2.73
N ALA A 260 -9.85 -2.32 -1.94
CA ALA A 260 -10.60 -1.11 -2.26
C ALA A 260 -9.71 0.12 -2.12
N THR A 261 -10.16 1.22 -2.73
CA THR A 261 -9.44 2.50 -2.65
C THR A 261 -9.68 3.19 -1.31
N ILE A 262 -8.85 4.18 -1.00
CA ILE A 262 -8.95 4.97 0.22
C ILE A 262 -8.90 6.45 -0.14
N ARG A 263 -9.90 7.20 0.32
CA ARG A 263 -9.90 8.66 0.34
C ARG A 263 -9.67 9.12 1.77
N ALA A 264 -8.43 9.50 2.09
CA ALA A 264 -8.01 9.81 3.45
C ALA A 264 -8.68 11.09 3.99
N VAL A 265 -8.74 11.19 5.32
CA VAL A 265 -9.21 12.38 6.04
C VAL A 265 -8.21 12.83 7.10
N CYS A 266 -8.31 14.09 7.52
CA CYS A 266 -7.57 14.64 8.65
C CYS A 266 -8.40 15.69 9.40
N GLU A 267 -8.04 15.93 10.65
CA GLU A 267 -8.51 17.07 11.46
C GLU A 267 -7.71 18.35 11.17
#